data_AF-A0A4Q5SJX2-F1
#
_entry.id   AF-A0A4Q5SJX2-F1
#
_cell.length_a   1.000
_cell.length_b   1.000
_cell.length_c   1.000
_cell.angle_alpha   90.00
_cell.angle_beta   90.00
_cell.angle_gamma   90.00
#
_symmetry.space_group_name_H-M   'P 1'
#
loop_
_entity.id
_entity.type
_entity.pdbx_description
1 polymer ?
#
loop_
_entity_poly.entity_id
_entity_poly.type
_entity_poly.pdbx_seq_one_letter_code
_entity_poly.pdbx_strand_id
1 'polypeptide(L)'
;MPEKSPEELVAQLTTLLDIEQIDTDLYRGPRQPGGVGRVFGGQVVAQALQAAQRSIGDDKAAHSLHAYFMRPGDEDHPIIYRVVRDFDGRSFANRRVIAMQKG
;
A
#
# COMPACT_ATOMS: atom_id res chain seq x y z
N MET A 1 6.26 27.91 -6.28
CA MET A 1 6.87 27.11 -5.19
C MET A 1 8.29 26.77 -5.63
N PRO A 2 9.31 26.86 -4.78
CA PRO A 2 10.64 26.39 -5.17
C PRO A 2 10.55 24.92 -5.60
N GLU A 3 11.35 24.55 -6.60
CA GLU A 3 11.44 23.18 -7.09
C GLU A 3 12.03 22.30 -5.98
N LYS A 4 11.40 21.15 -5.72
CA LYS A 4 11.84 20.22 -4.67
C LYS A 4 13.11 19.51 -5.11
N SER A 5 14.04 19.29 -4.18
CA SER A 5 15.23 18.50 -4.48
C SER A 5 14.88 17.01 -4.70
N PRO A 6 15.70 16.22 -5.41
CA PRO A 6 15.51 14.78 -5.54
C PRO A 6 15.36 14.06 -4.19
N GLU A 7 16.14 14.46 -3.18
CA GLU A 7 16.10 13.90 -1.83
C GLU A 7 14.75 14.18 -1.15
N GLU A 8 14.22 15.40 -1.31
CA GLU A 8 12.91 15.77 -0.77
C GLU A 8 11.77 14.97 -1.43
N LEU A 9 11.88 14.71 -2.73
CA LEU A 9 10.91 13.90 -3.48
C LEU A 9 10.92 12.44 -3.00
N VAL A 10 12.11 11.85 -2.81
CA VAL A 10 12.27 10.48 -2.30
C VAL A 10 11.76 10.36 -0.87
N ALA A 11 12.04 11.35 -0.01
CA ALA A 11 11.56 11.37 1.36
C ALA A 11 10.02 11.44 1.43
N GLN A 12 9.41 12.26 0.58
CA GLN A 12 7.94 12.35 0.48
C GLN A 12 7.32 11.05 -0.02
N LEU A 13 7.91 10.43 -1.04
CA LEU A 13 7.44 9.14 -1.54
C LEU A 13 7.56 8.05 -0.45
N THR A 14 8.70 7.98 0.23
CA THR A 14 8.89 7.01 1.31
C THR A 14 7.87 7.20 2.42
N THR A 15 7.59 8.45 2.79
CA THR A 15 6.56 8.80 3.79
C THR A 15 5.16 8.39 3.33
N LEU A 16 4.82 8.61 2.06
CA LEU A 16 3.54 8.21 1.49
C LEU A 16 3.35 6.68 1.52
N LEU A 17 4.41 5.93 1.31
CA LEU A 17 4.37 4.46 1.25
C LEU A 17 4.46 3.82 2.64
N ASP A 18 4.71 4.60 3.69
CA ASP A 18 4.67 4.13 5.07
C ASP A 18 3.22 4.05 5.57
N ILE A 19 2.69 2.82 5.58
CA ILE A 19 1.31 2.55 5.99
C ILE A 19 1.22 2.43 7.52
N GLU A 20 0.07 2.79 8.06
CA GLU A 20 -0.23 2.57 9.48
C GLU A 20 -0.91 1.22 9.67
N GLN A 21 -0.55 0.47 10.71
CA GLN A 21 -1.32 -0.71 11.11
C GLN A 21 -2.45 -0.28 12.06
N ILE A 22 -3.70 -0.54 11.68
CA ILE A 22 -4.88 -0.24 12.50
C ILE A 22 -5.25 -1.43 13.39
N ASP A 23 -5.13 -2.65 12.85
CA ASP A 23 -5.42 -3.91 13.54
C ASP A 23 -4.61 -5.06 12.90
N THR A 24 -4.80 -6.28 13.37
CA THR A 24 -4.29 -7.51 12.75
C THR A 24 -4.76 -7.59 11.31
N ASP A 25 -3.80 -7.67 10.39
CA ASP A 25 -4.04 -7.77 8.95
C ASP A 25 -4.89 -6.61 8.37
N LEU A 26 -4.94 -5.46 9.06
CA LEU A 26 -5.66 -4.27 8.64
C LEU A 26 -4.78 -3.02 8.73
N TYR A 27 -4.61 -2.34 7.59
CA TYR A 27 -3.70 -1.21 7.46
C TYR A 27 -4.36 -0.01 6.79
N ARG A 28 -3.83 1.18 7.02
CA ARG A 28 -4.23 2.45 6.42
C ARG A 28 -3.07 3.09 5.69
N GLY A 29 -3.22 3.28 4.38
CA GLY A 29 -2.30 4.07 3.57
C GLY A 29 -2.69 5.55 3.59
N PRO A 30 -1.73 6.47 3.81
CA PRO A 30 -1.99 7.90 3.74
C PRO A 30 -2.30 8.34 2.31
N ARG A 31 -2.96 9.51 2.19
CA ARG A 31 -3.22 10.20 0.92
C ARG A 31 -2.00 10.96 0.43
N GLN A 32 -1.91 11.18 -0.88
CA GLN A 32 -0.88 12.06 -1.43
C GLN A 32 -1.20 13.52 -1.08
N PRO A 33 -0.27 14.28 -0.46
CA PRO A 33 -0.48 15.70 -0.23
C PRO A 33 -0.66 16.45 -1.55
N GLY A 34 -1.79 17.14 -1.70
CA GLY A 34 -2.13 17.84 -2.95
C GLY A 34 -2.48 16.93 -4.13
N GLY A 35 -2.75 15.63 -3.88
CA GLY A 35 -3.30 14.74 -4.89
C GLY A 35 -4.65 15.26 -5.41
N VAL A 36 -4.84 15.22 -6.73
CA VAL A 36 -6.08 15.67 -7.39
C VAL A 36 -6.57 14.58 -8.32
N GLY A 37 -7.88 14.32 -8.27
CA GLY A 37 -8.52 13.34 -9.15
C GLY A 37 -8.35 11.92 -8.62
N ARG A 38 -7.60 11.09 -9.35
CA ARG A 38 -7.51 9.66 -9.08
C ARG A 38 -6.18 9.29 -8.44
N VAL A 39 -6.25 8.39 -7.46
CA VAL A 39 -5.02 7.84 -6.85
C VAL A 39 -4.17 7.14 -7.90
N PHE A 40 -2.88 7.44 -7.89
CA PHE A 40 -1.92 6.79 -8.78
C PHE A 40 -1.82 5.28 -8.49
N GLY A 41 -1.95 4.44 -9.51
CA GLY A 41 -1.97 2.97 -9.35
C GLY A 41 -0.71 2.41 -8.66
N GLY A 42 0.46 3.02 -8.90
CA GLY A 42 1.70 2.62 -8.24
C GLY A 42 1.70 2.86 -6.73
N GLN A 43 1.05 3.92 -6.25
CA GLN A 43 0.85 4.16 -4.81
C GLN A 43 0.00 3.03 -4.22
N VAL A 44 -1.12 2.71 -4.86
CA VAL A 44 -2.04 1.66 -4.38
C VAL A 44 -1.32 0.32 -4.25
N VAL A 45 -0.54 -0.05 -5.28
CA VAL A 45 0.21 -1.30 -5.32
C VAL A 45 1.34 -1.32 -4.28
N ALA A 46 2.09 -0.24 -4.15
CA ALA A 46 3.20 -0.18 -3.20
C ALA A 46 2.73 -0.23 -1.74
N GLN A 47 1.66 0.49 -1.39
CA GLN A 47 1.04 0.43 -0.07
C GLN A 47 0.42 -0.97 0.19
N ALA A 48 -0.21 -1.59 -0.80
CA ALA A 48 -0.72 -2.96 -0.68
C ALA A 48 0.39 -4.00 -0.47
N LEU A 49 1.51 -3.85 -1.18
CA LEU A 49 2.67 -4.72 -1.03
C LEU A 49 3.30 -4.58 0.37
N GLN A 50 3.38 -3.36 0.89
CA GLN A 50 3.79 -3.10 2.28
C GLN A 50 2.87 -3.83 3.27
N ALA A 51 1.54 -3.76 3.08
CA ALA A 51 0.59 -4.45 3.94
C ALA A 51 0.80 -5.97 3.91
N ALA A 52 0.97 -6.54 2.72
CA ALA A 52 1.27 -7.96 2.57
C ALA A 52 2.56 -8.36 3.28
N GLN A 53 3.66 -7.62 3.07
CA GLN A 53 4.95 -7.93 3.68
C GLN A 53 4.93 -7.81 5.20
N ARG A 54 4.32 -6.75 5.76
CA ARG A 54 4.19 -6.60 7.22
C ARG A 54 3.38 -7.72 7.87
N SER A 55 2.43 -8.33 7.16
CA SER A 55 1.67 -9.48 7.68
C SER A 55 2.49 -10.77 7.77
N ILE A 56 3.61 -10.87 7.03
CA ILE A 56 4.50 -12.04 7.00
C ILE A 56 5.64 -11.88 8.01
N GLY A 57 6.18 -10.67 8.19
CA GLY A 57 7.40 -10.43 8.96
C GLY A 57 8.66 -10.60 8.11
N ASP A 58 9.83 -10.72 8.75
CA ASP A 58 11.14 -10.63 8.09
C ASP A 58 11.63 -11.92 7.42
N ASP A 59 10.87 -13.01 7.51
CA ASP A 59 11.31 -14.34 7.07
C ASP A 59 11.21 -14.57 5.55
N LYS A 60 10.41 -13.77 4.83
CA LYS A 60 10.17 -13.97 3.39
C LYS A 60 10.11 -12.63 2.65
N ALA A 61 10.69 -12.62 1.46
CA ALA A 61 10.64 -11.48 0.56
C ALA A 61 9.61 -11.71 -0.54
N ALA A 62 8.82 -10.68 -0.85
CA ALA A 62 7.94 -10.71 -2.01
C ALA A 62 8.74 -10.88 -3.30
N HIS A 63 8.31 -11.82 -4.15
CA HIS A 63 8.97 -12.15 -5.42
C HIS A 63 8.02 -12.05 -6.62
N SER A 64 6.71 -11.93 -6.40
CA SER A 64 5.70 -11.70 -7.43
C SER A 64 4.49 -10.99 -6.84
N LEU A 65 3.77 -10.25 -7.70
CA LEU A 65 2.51 -9.58 -7.35
C LEU A 65 1.64 -9.49 -8.60
N HIS A 66 0.35 -9.75 -8.42
CA HIS A 66 -0.69 -9.53 -9.44
C HIS A 66 -1.73 -8.59 -8.86
N ALA A 67 -2.15 -7.59 -9.65
CA ALA A 67 -3.13 -6.61 -9.22
C ALA A 67 -4.19 -6.39 -10.29
N TYR A 68 -5.42 -6.19 -9.83
CA TYR A 68 -6.56 -5.80 -10.65
C TYR A 68 -7.17 -4.53 -10.07
N PHE A 69 -7.30 -3.49 -10.88
CA PHE A 69 -7.90 -2.22 -10.47
C PHE A 69 -9.39 -2.24 -10.80
N MET A 70 -10.23 -2.38 -9.77
CA MET A 70 -11.68 -2.53 -9.96
C MET A 70 -12.40 -1.19 -10.06
N ARG A 71 -11.90 -0.15 -9.37
CA ARG A 71 -12.49 1.19 -9.29
C ARG A 71 -11.38 2.24 -9.20
N PRO A 72 -11.62 3.48 -9.67
CA PRO A 72 -10.68 4.58 -9.43
C PRO A 72 -10.59 4.90 -7.93
N GLY A 73 -9.39 5.15 -7.43
CA GLY A 73 -9.19 5.66 -6.08
C GLY A 73 -9.50 7.16 -5.98
N ASP A 74 -9.91 7.60 -4.80
CA ASP A 74 -10.28 8.96 -4.43
C ASP A 74 -9.17 9.57 -3.55
N GLU A 75 -8.48 10.61 -4.05
CA GLU A 75 -7.36 11.27 -3.34
C GLU A 75 -7.78 12.02 -2.06
N ASP A 76 -9.08 12.25 -1.85
CA ASP A 76 -9.55 12.91 -0.65
C ASP A 76 -9.66 11.98 0.56
N HIS A 77 -9.51 10.68 0.34
CA HIS A 77 -9.72 9.66 1.36
C HIS A 77 -8.48 8.76 1.50
N PRO A 78 -8.11 8.33 2.73
CA PRO A 78 -7.10 7.31 2.90
C PRO A 78 -7.58 5.98 2.31
N ILE A 79 -6.65 5.06 2.05
CA ILE A 79 -6.96 3.72 1.55
C ILE A 79 -6.83 2.73 2.71
N ILE A 80 -7.85 1.90 2.90
CA ILE A 80 -7.78 0.78 3.83
C ILE A 80 -7.34 -0.47 3.09
N TYR A 81 -6.35 -1.16 3.62
CA TYR A 81 -5.81 -2.41 3.09
C TYR A 81 -6.10 -3.53 4.07
N ARG A 82 -6.99 -4.43 3.68
CA ARG A 82 -7.24 -5.68 4.42
C ARG A 82 -6.44 -6.81 3.80
N VAL A 83 -5.62 -7.45 4.59
CA VAL A 83 -4.83 -8.62 4.19
C VAL A 83 -5.61 -9.89 4.52
N VAL A 84 -5.62 -10.83 3.59
CA VAL A 84 -6.12 -12.20 3.77
C VAL A 84 -4.95 -13.14 3.58
N ARG A 85 -4.73 -14.01 4.58
CA ARG A 85 -3.67 -15.02 4.59
C ARG A 85 -4.15 -16.27 3.86
N ASP A 86 -3.98 -16.27 2.54
CA ASP A 86 -4.44 -17.38 1.70
C ASP A 86 -3.64 -18.68 1.92
N PHE A 87 -2.35 -18.56 2.22
CA PHE A 87 -1.46 -19.71 2.47
C PHE A 87 -0.22 -19.32 3.26
N ASP A 88 0.18 -20.17 4.21
CA ASP A 88 1.43 -20.06 4.98
C ASP A 88 2.19 -21.38 4.94
N GLY A 89 3.19 -21.45 4.06
CA GLY A 89 4.10 -22.58 3.93
C GLY A 89 5.50 -22.26 4.42
N ARG A 90 6.35 -23.30 4.47
CA ARG A 90 7.76 -23.17 4.85
C ARG A 90 8.53 -22.23 3.91
N SER A 91 8.38 -22.44 2.60
CA SER A 91 9.16 -21.71 1.58
C SER A 91 8.43 -20.50 0.99
N PHE A 92 7.09 -20.53 0.97
CA PHE A 92 6.28 -19.49 0.33
C PHE A 92 5.05 -19.17 1.16
N ALA A 93 4.59 -17.93 1.06
CA ALA A 93 3.35 -17.45 1.66
C ALA A 93 2.57 -16.68 0.58
N ASN A 94 1.25 -16.85 0.55
CA ASN A 94 0.37 -16.08 -0.32
C ASN A 94 -0.48 -15.13 0.52
N ARG A 95 -0.51 -13.87 0.10
CA ARG A 95 -1.35 -12.83 0.68
C ARG A 95 -2.22 -12.23 -0.39
N ARG A 96 -3.50 -12.08 -0.09
CA ARG A 96 -4.43 -11.30 -0.91
C ARG A 96 -4.73 -10.00 -0.19
N VAL A 97 -4.52 -8.88 -0.86
CA VAL A 97 -4.78 -7.56 -0.27
C VAL A 97 -5.95 -6.92 -0.97
N ILE A 98 -6.93 -6.46 -0.18
CA ILE A 98 -8.12 -5.78 -0.67
C ILE A 98 -7.96 -4.30 -0.28
N ALA A 99 -7.76 -3.45 -1.28
CA ALA A 99 -7.75 -2.00 -1.13
C ALA A 99 -9.19 -1.45 -1.19
N MET A 100 -9.59 -0.65 -0.21
CA MET A 100 -10.96 -0.19 -0.03
C MET A 100 -10.99 1.29 0.36
N GLN A 101 -11.99 2.01 -0.12
CA GLN A 101 -12.33 3.37 0.31
C GLN A 101 -13.84 3.45 0.43
N LYS A 102 -14.34 4.06 1.51
CA LYS A 102 -15.78 4.30 1.75
C LYS A 102 -16.68 3.04 1.77
N GLY A 103 -16.10 1.86 2.07
CA GLY A 103 -16.85 0.59 2.13
C GLY A 103 -17.35 0.11 0.78
#